data_AF-A0A353RJA9-F1
#
_entry.id   AF-A0A353RJA9-F1
#
_cell.length_a   1.000
_cell.length_b   1.000
_cell.length_c   1.000
_cell.angle_alpha   90.00
_cell.angle_beta   90.00
_cell.angle_gamma   90.00
#
_symmetry.space_group_name_H-M   'P 1'
#
loop_
_entity.id
_entity.type
_entity.pdbx_description
1 polymer ?
#
loop_
_entity_poly.entity_id
_entity_poly.type
_entity_poly.pdbx_seq_one_letter_code
_entity_poly.pdbx_strand_id
1 'polypeptide(L)'
;SEFLSRVLRESDHNESAFDFMKNSVEALEAAEKGVANFHLAFMFGLTRFLGIYPNVKWEGKHRFFDLMHGEFVKNMPQHSHYLNGTQSDFLVLLQRMNYSNMHLFRLSRNNRNTIVDYLLEYYRLHIYDFPPLKSIDILRELA
;
A
#
# COMPACT_ATOMS: atom_id res chain seq x y z
N SER A 1 -12.48 -8.82 6.39
CA SER A 1 -12.34 -7.99 5.18
C SER A 1 -11.97 -8.88 4.01
N GLU A 2 -12.58 -8.68 2.83
CA GLU A 2 -12.31 -9.48 1.62
C GLU A 2 -10.84 -9.42 1.21
N PHE A 3 -10.22 -8.22 1.31
CA PHE A 3 -8.79 -8.01 1.06
C PHE A 3 -7.91 -9.02 1.82
N LEU A 4 -8.06 -9.10 3.15
CA LEU A 4 -7.25 -9.98 3.99
C LEU A 4 -7.45 -11.44 3.62
N SER A 5 -8.69 -11.88 3.36
CA SER A 5 -8.94 -13.27 3.00
C SER A 5 -8.28 -13.69 1.68
N ARG A 6 -8.05 -12.74 0.77
CA ARG A 6 -7.35 -12.98 -0.50
C ARG A 6 -5.85 -13.01 -0.31
N VAL A 7 -5.31 -12.01 0.38
CA VAL A 7 -3.89 -11.95 0.69
C VAL A 7 -3.46 -13.16 1.53
N LEU A 8 -4.31 -13.60 2.46
CA LEU A 8 -4.03 -14.71 3.36
C LEU A 8 -3.82 -16.04 2.65
N ARG A 9 -4.59 -16.31 1.58
CA ARG A 9 -4.48 -17.55 0.80
C ARG A 9 -3.10 -17.73 0.17
N GLU A 10 -2.46 -16.64 -0.25
CA GLU A 10 -1.11 -16.66 -0.83
C GLU A 10 -0.03 -16.71 0.26
N SER A 11 -0.36 -16.31 1.49
CA SER A 11 0.54 -16.36 2.64
C SER A 11 0.43 -17.66 3.44
N ASP A 12 -0.24 -18.69 2.94
CA ASP A 12 -0.34 -19.98 3.62
C ASP A 12 1.09 -20.48 3.93
N HIS A 13 1.39 -20.63 5.23
CA HIS A 13 2.70 -20.92 5.85
C HIS A 13 3.67 -19.76 6.14
N ASN A 14 3.27 -18.49 5.95
CA ASN A 14 4.10 -17.34 6.33
C ASN A 14 3.76 -16.82 7.74
N GLU A 15 4.41 -17.40 8.75
CA GLU A 15 4.27 -16.97 10.16
C GLU A 15 4.55 -15.47 10.35
N SER A 16 5.52 -14.92 9.62
CA SER A 16 5.85 -13.49 9.71
C SER A 16 4.72 -12.60 9.18
N ALA A 17 4.01 -13.02 8.13
CA ALA A 17 2.83 -12.30 7.65
C ALA A 17 1.72 -12.33 8.70
N PHE A 18 1.47 -13.50 9.31
CA PHE A 18 0.50 -13.66 10.39
C PHE A 18 0.81 -12.76 11.59
N ASP A 19 2.06 -12.77 12.06
CA ASP A 19 2.51 -11.91 13.17
C ASP A 19 2.36 -10.44 12.82
N PHE A 20 2.71 -10.03 11.60
CA PHE A 20 2.47 -8.66 11.14
C PHE A 20 0.99 -8.29 11.22
N MET A 21 0.08 -9.15 10.74
CA MET A 21 -1.36 -8.88 10.81
C MET A 21 -1.85 -8.77 12.25
N LYS A 22 -1.44 -9.69 13.13
CA LYS A 22 -1.78 -9.64 14.55
C LYS A 22 -1.32 -8.32 15.19
N ASN A 23 -0.04 -7.99 15.03
CA ASN A 23 0.54 -6.75 15.54
C ASN A 23 -0.16 -5.50 14.96
N SER A 24 -0.63 -5.59 13.71
CA SER A 24 -1.37 -4.50 13.07
C SER A 24 -2.75 -4.29 13.68
N VAL A 25 -3.45 -5.36 14.06
CA VAL A 25 -4.73 -5.27 14.78
C VAL A 25 -4.53 -4.64 16.15
N GLU A 26 -3.53 -5.11 16.91
CA GLU A 26 -3.19 -4.54 18.22
C GLU A 26 -2.82 -3.05 18.10
N ALA A 27 -2.06 -2.68 17.07
CA ALA A 27 -1.72 -1.29 16.79
C ALA A 27 -2.94 -0.43 16.43
N LEU A 28 -3.92 -0.98 15.71
CA LEU A 28 -5.18 -0.29 15.40
C LEU A 28 -6.01 -0.04 16.66
N GLU A 29 -6.14 -1.05 17.53
CA GLU A 29 -6.89 -0.96 18.78
C GLU A 29 -6.26 0.06 19.75
N ALA A 30 -4.93 0.14 19.77
CA ALA A 30 -4.19 1.10 20.61
C ALA A 30 -4.10 2.52 19.99
N ALA A 31 -4.47 2.71 18.72
CA ALA A 31 -4.26 3.97 18.03
C ALA A 31 -5.31 5.03 18.43
N GLU A 32 -4.88 6.02 19.23
CA GLU A 32 -5.72 7.18 19.56
C GLU A 32 -5.80 8.23 18.43
N LYS A 33 -4.77 8.28 17.56
CA LYS A 33 -4.62 9.29 16.50
C LYS A 33 -4.12 8.65 15.21
N GLY A 34 -4.47 9.26 14.08
CA GLY A 34 -3.99 8.81 12.78
C GLY A 34 -4.67 7.55 12.24
N VAL A 35 -5.77 7.10 12.86
CA VAL A 35 -6.57 5.94 12.42
C VAL A 35 -6.96 6.04 10.95
N ALA A 36 -7.27 7.25 10.46
CA ALA A 36 -7.58 7.49 9.05
C ALA A 36 -6.43 7.10 8.10
N ASN A 37 -5.17 7.03 8.55
CA ASN A 37 -4.04 6.61 7.72
C ASN A 37 -3.61 5.15 7.99
N PHE A 38 -4.20 4.47 8.97
CA PHE A 38 -3.81 3.11 9.36
C PHE A 38 -3.83 2.13 8.18
N HIS A 39 -4.91 2.15 7.39
CA HIS A 39 -5.06 1.25 6.26
C HIS A 39 -3.94 1.41 5.22
N LEU A 40 -3.40 2.63 5.05
CA LEU A 40 -2.28 2.87 4.14
C LEU A 40 -0.98 2.28 4.67
N ALA A 41 -0.68 2.50 5.96
CA ALA A 41 0.48 1.93 6.62
C ALA A 41 0.41 0.39 6.61
N PHE A 42 -0.78 -0.16 6.86
CA PHE A 42 -1.05 -1.58 6.82
C PHE A 42 -0.83 -2.17 5.41
N MET A 43 -1.52 -1.64 4.39
CA MET A 43 -1.41 -2.14 3.01
C MET A 43 0.00 -2.01 2.46
N PHE A 44 0.69 -0.90 2.71
CA PHE A 44 2.07 -0.75 2.26
C PHE A 44 3.02 -1.66 3.04
N GLY A 45 2.86 -1.77 4.37
CA GLY A 45 3.68 -2.64 5.21
C GLY A 45 3.57 -4.12 4.85
N LEU A 46 2.36 -4.57 4.54
CA LEU A 46 2.05 -5.95 4.19
C LEU A 46 2.79 -6.44 2.93
N THR A 47 3.10 -5.55 1.98
CA THR A 47 3.88 -5.90 0.78
C THR A 47 5.23 -6.55 1.10
N ARG A 48 5.85 -6.20 2.25
CA ARG A 48 7.12 -6.81 2.71
C ARG A 48 6.97 -8.30 2.97
N PHE A 49 5.88 -8.69 3.59
CA PHE A 49 5.62 -10.07 3.99
C PHE A 49 5.13 -10.91 2.82
N LEU A 50 4.63 -10.29 1.77
CA LEU A 50 4.20 -10.94 0.53
C LEU A 50 5.32 -11.06 -0.51
N GLY A 51 6.53 -10.57 -0.21
CA GLY A 51 7.65 -10.61 -1.16
C GLY A 51 7.54 -9.64 -2.34
N ILE A 52 6.55 -8.73 -2.31
CA ILE A 52 6.26 -7.76 -3.38
C ILE A 52 6.56 -6.32 -2.92
N TYR A 53 7.56 -6.13 -2.07
CA TYR A 53 7.85 -4.81 -1.55
C TYR A 53 8.37 -3.88 -2.67
N PRO A 54 7.76 -2.70 -2.89
CA PRO A 54 8.17 -1.82 -3.98
C PRO A 54 9.59 -1.27 -3.76
N ASN A 55 10.40 -1.25 -4.82
CA ASN A 55 11.72 -0.65 -4.80
C ASN A 55 11.61 0.88 -4.84
N VAL A 56 11.55 1.47 -3.65
CA VAL A 56 11.38 2.90 -3.42
C VAL A 56 12.70 3.70 -3.42
N LYS A 57 13.82 3.09 -3.81
CA LYS A 57 15.09 3.80 -3.97
C LYS A 57 15.07 4.63 -5.25
N TRP A 58 15.42 5.91 -5.14
CA TRP A 58 15.50 6.79 -6.30
C TRP A 58 16.46 7.96 -6.07
N GLU A 59 17.32 8.23 -7.04
CA GLU A 59 18.38 9.26 -6.95
C GLU A 59 18.24 10.39 -8.00
N GLY A 60 17.23 10.36 -8.88
CA GLY A 60 17.05 11.32 -9.97
C GLY A 60 16.02 12.44 -9.73
N LYS A 61 15.88 13.38 -10.68
CA LYS A 61 14.93 14.51 -10.58
C LYS A 61 13.52 14.22 -11.14
N HIS A 62 13.42 13.40 -12.18
CA HIS A 62 12.14 12.99 -12.79
C HIS A 62 11.90 11.54 -12.47
N ARG A 63 10.80 11.24 -11.80
CA ARG A 63 10.54 9.89 -11.32
C ARG A 63 9.14 9.48 -11.71
N PHE A 64 9.07 8.45 -12.54
CA PHE A 64 7.87 7.64 -12.68
C PHE A 64 8.07 6.41 -11.81
N PHE A 65 6.99 5.86 -11.27
CA PHE A 65 7.06 4.54 -10.65
C PHE A 65 6.34 3.56 -11.55
N ASP A 66 7.08 2.59 -12.06
CA ASP A 66 6.54 1.51 -12.86
C ASP A 66 5.84 0.51 -11.93
N LEU A 67 4.50 0.42 -12.01
CA LEU A 67 3.73 -0.46 -11.13
C LEU A 67 3.90 -1.94 -11.51
N MET A 68 4.24 -2.26 -12.76
CA MET A 68 4.46 -3.64 -13.18
C MET A 68 5.81 -4.15 -12.66
N HIS A 69 6.87 -3.35 -12.81
CA HIS A 69 8.21 -3.73 -12.36
C HIS A 69 8.47 -3.40 -10.89
N GLY A 70 7.64 -2.55 -10.28
CA GLY A 70 7.74 -2.19 -8.87
C GLY A 70 8.95 -1.32 -8.56
N GLU A 71 9.38 -0.47 -9.49
CA GLU A 71 10.56 0.37 -9.32
C GLU A 71 10.42 1.76 -9.93
N PHE A 72 11.25 2.69 -9.47
CA PHE A 72 11.34 4.01 -10.07
C PHE A 72 12.13 4.00 -11.37
N VAL A 73 11.59 4.68 -12.39
CA VAL A 73 12.21 4.82 -13.71
C VAL A 73 12.27 6.29 -14.13
N LYS A 74 13.29 6.62 -14.94
CA LYS A 74 13.56 7.99 -15.40
C LYS A 74 12.59 8.46 -16.48
N ASN A 75 12.23 7.55 -17.39
CA ASN A 75 11.40 7.84 -18.55
C ASN A 75 10.00 7.28 -18.31
N MET A 76 8.99 7.92 -18.92
CA MET A 76 7.62 7.45 -18.87
C MET A 76 7.50 6.04 -19.47
N PRO A 77 6.96 5.06 -18.72
CA PRO A 77 6.70 3.73 -19.25
C PRO A 77 5.73 3.74 -20.44
N GLN A 78 5.89 2.78 -21.36
CA GLN A 78 5.04 2.65 -22.56
C GLN A 78 3.79 1.77 -22.28
N HIS A 79 3.18 1.94 -21.11
CA HIS A 79 1.94 1.28 -20.68
C HIS A 79 1.19 2.19 -19.69
N SER A 80 -0.02 1.82 -19.29
CA SER A 80 -0.83 2.61 -18.36
C SER A 80 -0.49 2.40 -16.88
N HIS A 81 0.19 1.31 -16.55
CA HIS A 81 0.48 0.89 -15.16
C HIS A 81 1.70 1.62 -14.57
N TYR A 82 1.60 2.94 -14.37
CA TYR A 82 2.65 3.72 -13.74
C TYR A 82 2.11 4.91 -12.96
N LEU A 83 2.91 5.40 -12.01
CA LEU A 83 2.68 6.65 -11.30
C LEU A 83 3.58 7.73 -11.87
N ASN A 84 3.02 8.91 -12.16
CA ASN A 84 3.79 10.10 -12.51
C ASN A 84 4.50 10.72 -11.28
N GLY A 85 5.26 11.80 -11.49
CA GLY A 85 6.02 12.48 -10.45
C GLY A 85 5.20 12.78 -9.18
N THR A 86 4.05 13.46 -9.32
CA THR A 86 3.19 13.84 -8.19
C THR A 86 2.57 12.63 -7.51
N GLN A 87 2.13 11.63 -8.28
CA GLN A 87 1.55 10.40 -7.72
C GLN A 87 2.60 9.60 -6.94
N SER A 88 3.82 9.53 -7.47
CA SER A 88 4.93 8.80 -6.86
C SER A 88 5.52 9.48 -5.62
N ASP A 89 5.21 10.76 -5.35
CA ASP A 89 5.46 11.40 -4.05
C ASP A 89 4.76 10.66 -2.92
N PHE A 90 3.59 10.06 -3.18
CA PHE A 90 2.89 9.26 -2.17
C PHE A 90 3.64 7.98 -1.80
N LEU A 91 4.36 7.33 -2.72
CA LEU A 91 5.15 6.13 -2.37
C LEU A 91 6.30 6.45 -1.42
N VAL A 92 6.98 7.60 -1.63
CA VAL A 92 8.03 8.07 -0.73
C VAL A 92 7.46 8.39 0.66
N LEU A 93 6.23 8.91 0.69
CA LEU A 93 5.47 9.14 1.92
C LEU A 93 5.17 7.83 2.66
N LEU A 94 4.60 6.85 1.96
CA LEU A 94 4.24 5.54 2.52
C LEU A 94 5.46 4.77 3.02
N GLN A 95 6.60 4.85 2.33
CA GLN A 95 7.85 4.24 2.78
C GLN A 95 8.24 4.67 4.20
N ARG A 96 7.96 5.92 4.57
CA ARG A 96 8.29 6.51 5.88
C ARG A 96 7.18 6.32 6.91
N MET A 97 6.00 5.90 6.49
CA MET A 97 4.83 5.74 7.35
C MET A 97 4.86 4.39 8.05
N ASN A 98 4.57 4.39 9.35
CA ASN A 98 4.37 3.22 10.20
C ASN A 98 3.36 3.56 11.31
N TYR A 99 3.00 2.59 12.16
CA TYR A 99 1.97 2.80 13.18
C TYR A 99 2.34 3.85 14.24
N SER A 100 3.62 4.02 14.56
CA SER A 100 4.02 5.01 15.57
C SER A 100 3.99 6.45 15.05
N ASN A 101 4.08 6.65 13.73
CA ASN A 101 4.15 7.98 13.13
C ASN A 101 3.03 8.32 12.13
N MET A 102 2.09 7.40 11.86
CA MET A 102 1.02 7.61 10.86
C MET A 102 0.16 8.86 11.11
N HIS A 103 0.05 9.31 12.36
CA HIS A 103 -0.68 10.51 12.76
C HIS A 103 -0.01 11.83 12.33
N LEU A 104 1.28 11.81 11.97
CA LEU A 104 2.02 12.98 11.50
C LEU A 104 1.72 13.33 10.03
N PHE A 105 1.14 12.39 9.28
CA PHE A 105 0.88 12.54 7.86
C PHE A 105 -0.50 13.16 7.60
N ARG A 106 -0.49 14.39 7.09
CA ARG A 106 -1.73 15.13 6.77
C ARG A 106 -2.20 14.80 5.36
N LEU A 107 -2.85 13.65 5.21
CA LEU A 107 -3.50 13.26 3.97
C LEU A 107 -4.96 13.70 3.99
N SER A 108 -5.46 14.23 2.87
CA SER A 108 -6.90 14.40 2.67
C SER A 108 -7.56 13.05 2.37
N ARG A 109 -8.89 12.97 2.51
CA ARG A 109 -9.65 11.79 2.08
C ARG A 109 -9.38 11.42 0.62
N ASN A 110 -9.29 12.44 -0.25
CA ASN A 110 -8.98 12.24 -1.66
C ASN A 110 -7.57 11.64 -1.85
N ASN A 111 -6.57 12.16 -1.14
CA ASN A 111 -5.21 11.60 -1.20
C ASN A 111 -5.20 10.13 -0.77
N ARG A 112 -5.89 9.79 0.33
CA ARG A 112 -5.98 8.41 0.81
C ARG A 112 -6.63 7.49 -0.22
N ASN A 113 -7.76 7.90 -0.81
CA ASN A 113 -8.45 7.11 -1.83
C ASN A 113 -7.57 6.89 -3.06
N THR A 114 -6.91 7.94 -3.53
CA THR A 114 -5.95 7.85 -4.64
C THR A 114 -4.81 6.87 -4.34
N ILE A 115 -4.25 6.90 -3.13
CA ILE A 115 -3.20 5.97 -2.71
C ILE A 115 -3.73 4.54 -2.67
N VAL A 116 -4.91 4.33 -2.09
CA VAL A 116 -5.55 3.01 -2.04
C VAL A 116 -5.71 2.44 -3.45
N ASP A 117 -6.17 3.25 -4.41
CA ASP A 117 -6.35 2.80 -5.79
C ASP A 117 -5.04 2.31 -6.42
N TYR A 118 -3.93 3.02 -6.20
CA TYR A 118 -2.60 2.60 -6.68
C TYR A 118 -2.10 1.34 -5.99
N LEU A 119 -2.27 1.23 -4.66
CA LEU A 119 -1.89 0.02 -3.94
C LEU A 119 -2.70 -1.17 -4.43
N LEU A 120 -4.01 -1.03 -4.64
CA LEU A 120 -4.83 -2.12 -5.14
C LEU A 120 -4.47 -2.55 -6.57
N GLU A 121 -4.10 -1.60 -7.43
CA GLU A 121 -3.56 -1.91 -8.76
C GLU A 121 -2.24 -2.67 -8.65
N TYR A 122 -1.34 -2.22 -7.78
CA TYR A 122 -0.07 -2.88 -7.51
C TYR A 122 -0.26 -4.31 -6.98
N TYR A 123 -1.15 -4.52 -6.01
CA TYR A 123 -1.50 -5.85 -5.51
C TYR A 123 -2.05 -6.77 -6.63
N ARG A 124 -2.88 -6.24 -7.54
CA ARG A 124 -3.39 -6.98 -8.70
C ARG A 124 -2.33 -7.38 -9.71
N LEU A 125 -1.28 -6.57 -9.86
CA LEU A 125 -0.18 -6.86 -10.79
C LEU A 125 0.81 -7.88 -10.22
N HIS A 126 0.94 -7.95 -8.90
CA HIS A 126 2.00 -8.73 -8.23
C HIS A 126 1.51 -9.98 -7.49
N ILE A 127 0.21 -10.09 -7.21
CA ILE A 127 -0.39 -11.28 -6.55
C ILE A 127 -1.23 -12.05 -7.57
N TYR A 128 -0.94 -13.35 -7.70
CA TYR A 128 -1.68 -14.23 -8.58
C TYR A 128 -3.15 -14.33 -8.17
N ASP A 129 -4.05 -14.36 -9.17
CA ASP A 129 -5.50 -14.47 -8.99
C ASP A 129 -6.08 -13.50 -7.92
N PHE A 130 -5.60 -12.25 -7.87
CA PHE A 130 -6.14 -11.21 -7.00
C PHE A 130 -7.37 -10.56 -7.65
N PRO A 131 -8.61 -10.92 -7.27
CA PRO A 131 -9.79 -10.41 -7.94
C PRO A 131 -10.08 -8.96 -7.56
N PRO A 132 -10.90 -8.24 -8.36
CA PRO A 132 -11.45 -6.96 -7.93
C PRO A 132 -12.22 -7.13 -6.61
N LEU A 133 -11.89 -6.31 -5.61
CA LEU A 133 -12.49 -6.38 -4.28
C LEU A 133 -13.84 -5.65 -4.31
N LYS A 134 -14.91 -6.34 -3.89
CA LYS A 134 -16.24 -5.74 -3.73
C LYS A 134 -16.32 -4.89 -2.48
N SER A 135 -15.51 -5.20 -1.45
CA SER A 135 -15.51 -4.48 -0.17
C SER A 135 -14.66 -3.19 -0.17
N ILE A 136 -14.22 -2.69 -1.33
CA ILE A 136 -13.41 -1.47 -1.41
C ILE A 136 -14.17 -0.26 -0.86
N ASP A 137 -15.48 -0.27 -1.03
CA ASP A 137 -16.36 0.80 -0.56
C ASP A 137 -16.41 0.87 0.97
N ILE A 138 -16.25 -0.26 1.67
CA ILE A 138 -16.21 -0.30 3.14
C ILE A 138 -14.91 0.30 3.69
N LEU A 139 -13.78 0.09 3.01
CA LEU A 139 -12.51 0.77 3.38
C LEU A 139 -12.59 2.28 3.11
N ARG A 140 -13.32 2.68 2.06
CA ARG A 140 -13.54 4.10 1.72
C ARG A 140 -14.54 4.77 2.68
N GLU A 141 -15.54 4.07 3.19
CA GLU A 141 -16.50 4.60 4.18
C GLU A 141 -15.85 4.97 5.51
N LEU A 142 -14.76 4.28 5.88
CA LEU A 142 -14.00 4.54 7.12
C LEU A 142 -12.89 5.60 6.97
N ALA A 143 -12.66 6.09 5.74
CA ALA A 143 -11.57 7.03 5.39
C ALA A 143 -12.00 8.50 5.33
#